data_AF-A0A7T1TDQ6-F1
#
_entry.id   AF-A0A7T1TDQ6-F1
#
_cell.length_a   1.000
_cell.length_b   1.000
_cell.length_c   1.000
_cell.angle_alpha   90.00
_cell.angle_beta   90.00
_cell.angle_gamma   90.00
#
_symmetry.space_group_name_H-M   'P 1'
#
loop_
_entity.id
_entity.type
_entity.pdbx_description
1 polymer ?
#
loop_
_entity_poly.entity_id
_entity_poly.type
_entity_poly.pdbx_seq_one_letter_code
_entity_poly.pdbx_strand_id
1 'polypeptide(L)'
;MAALTASQAPGSDVNHLVDPGKERPDEAQQPDRAPGDDSYHTELPPLESPAPPRSALDKPSESGIPASLLAAYKKAVSSINASDPACGLRWELLAAIGKVESGQARGGAVDKDGTTLRPILGPVLNGSGFARIHDTDRGRLDGDRRFDRAVGPMQFIPSTWSRWGTDGNGDGNRDPGNVHDAALAAAGYLCAGERDLTSKAGLHRSILSYNNSQDYLRTVLAWYEFYRKGTHKVPDGSGAVPTSPGAGGADSAGKGKGNGKGSHGGGSGSDKPGKGDGGNDSPAPVTPTALKPVLPGQLSAYTGENFDDRVRVRAVSKAGKAVKGVRVQYTIKGDTGARFPGDSRKATATTMPNGLATAPLIDAGEQAGNFTITATTKVAGNDPSTTVKAEVKPKYTFAVDHEGPLKAPVDSEFTDFKVDLKHEKEAAGGVPVTATMVDKNGKENTKGPYFTDLFGNEDRSVTETTGVLAKAGVLDLPAIHTDGHTGTFILRLTTDDGSTSDIELTVTEK
;
A
#
# COMPACT_ATOMS: atom_id res chain seq x y z
N MET A 1 -13.56 -4.46 -3.73
CA MET A 1 -13.52 -5.90 -4.07
C MET A 1 -12.68 -6.59 -3.02
N ALA A 2 -13.04 -7.79 -2.57
CA ALA A 2 -12.18 -8.56 -1.68
C ALA A 2 -10.97 -9.07 -2.48
N ALA A 3 -9.77 -8.69 -2.07
CA ALA A 3 -8.52 -9.24 -2.55
C ALA A 3 -8.43 -10.73 -2.19
N LEU A 4 -7.90 -11.46 -3.16
CA LEU A 4 -7.71 -12.90 -3.14
C LEU A 4 -6.25 -13.13 -2.77
N THR A 5 -5.99 -13.95 -1.78
CA THR A 5 -4.62 -14.15 -1.28
C THR A 5 -3.78 -15.05 -2.17
N ALA A 6 -4.29 -15.47 -3.36
CA ALA A 6 -3.60 -16.35 -4.30
C ALA A 6 -4.40 -16.73 -5.57
N SER A 7 -3.69 -17.45 -6.45
CA SER A 7 -3.99 -17.80 -7.83
C SER A 7 -5.43 -18.31 -8.07
N GLN A 8 -6.17 -17.60 -8.93
CA GLN A 8 -7.49 -18.01 -9.40
C GLN A 8 -7.40 -18.98 -10.57
N ALA A 9 -8.06 -20.13 -10.51
CA ALA A 9 -8.05 -21.03 -11.65
C ALA A 9 -8.93 -20.47 -12.80
N PRO A 10 -8.44 -20.38 -14.06
CA PRO A 10 -9.28 -19.89 -15.16
C PRO A 10 -10.46 -20.84 -15.42
N GLY A 11 -11.66 -20.27 -15.58
CA GLY A 11 -12.84 -20.94 -16.11
C GLY A 11 -13.86 -21.54 -15.13
N SER A 12 -14.04 -20.99 -13.92
CA SER A 12 -15.14 -21.42 -13.03
C SER A 12 -16.27 -20.38 -13.04
N ASP A 13 -17.33 -20.65 -13.81
CA ASP A 13 -18.61 -19.96 -13.67
C ASP A 13 -19.20 -20.26 -12.29
N VAL A 14 -18.98 -19.35 -11.33
CA VAL A 14 -19.77 -19.30 -10.10
C VAL A 14 -20.74 -18.15 -10.21
N ASN A 15 -21.99 -18.51 -10.48
CA ASN A 15 -23.14 -17.66 -10.65
C ASN A 15 -23.26 -16.65 -9.48
N HIS A 16 -22.89 -15.40 -9.68
CA HIS A 16 -23.17 -14.32 -8.73
C HIS A 16 -24.58 -13.79 -8.94
N LEU A 17 -25.55 -14.42 -8.28
CA LEU A 17 -26.82 -13.76 -7.96
C LEU A 17 -26.52 -12.65 -6.94
N VAL A 18 -26.77 -11.41 -7.36
CA VAL A 18 -26.74 -10.21 -6.52
C VAL A 18 -28.07 -10.12 -5.78
N ASP A 19 -28.06 -10.04 -4.45
CA ASP A 19 -29.20 -9.61 -3.64
C ASP A 19 -28.77 -8.37 -2.84
N PRO A 20 -29.47 -7.21 -2.97
CA PRO A 20 -29.03 -5.97 -2.34
C PRO A 20 -29.61 -5.81 -0.93
N GLY A 21 -28.71 -5.72 0.05
CA GLY A 21 -28.88 -4.79 1.17
C GLY A 21 -29.09 -5.39 2.55
N LYS A 22 -28.12 -5.13 3.43
CA LYS A 22 -28.23 -4.38 4.71
C LYS A 22 -27.19 -4.90 5.68
N GLU A 23 -26.15 -4.12 6.00
CA GLU A 23 -25.48 -4.26 7.29
C GLU A 23 -25.09 -2.90 7.91
N ARG A 24 -25.19 -2.91 9.23
CA ARG A 24 -25.00 -1.85 10.22
C ARG A 24 -23.52 -1.66 10.55
N PRO A 25 -23.12 -0.51 11.12
CA PRO A 25 -21.74 -0.21 11.48
C PRO A 25 -21.41 -0.62 12.92
N ASP A 26 -20.23 -1.21 13.14
CA ASP A 26 -19.28 -0.89 14.24
C ASP A 26 -18.08 -1.87 14.25
N GLU A 27 -16.89 -1.38 13.90
CA GLU A 27 -15.65 -1.28 14.73
C GLU A 27 -14.41 -1.10 13.84
N ALA A 28 -13.51 -0.22 14.30
CA ALA A 28 -12.50 0.48 13.51
C ALA A 28 -11.14 -0.24 13.41
N GLN A 29 -10.54 -0.27 12.20
CA GLN A 29 -9.10 -0.52 12.00
C GLN A 29 -8.60 -0.07 10.59
N GLN A 30 -7.60 0.82 10.59
CA GLN A 30 -6.63 1.19 9.51
C GLN A 30 -7.17 1.77 8.17
N PRO A 31 -6.39 2.62 7.48
CA PRO A 31 -6.83 3.35 6.28
C PRO A 31 -7.13 2.37 5.14
N ASP A 32 -8.16 2.67 4.34
CA ASP A 32 -8.84 1.78 3.38
C ASP A 32 -7.90 1.14 2.33
N ARG A 33 -7.22 0.07 2.74
CA ARG A 33 -6.76 -1.01 1.85
C ARG A 33 -7.99 -1.70 1.27
N ALA A 34 -7.96 -2.11 0.00
CA ALA A 34 -8.99 -3.04 -0.46
C ALA A 34 -8.92 -4.29 0.44
N PRO A 35 -10.06 -4.86 0.89
CA PRO A 35 -10.05 -5.97 1.84
C PRO A 35 -9.16 -7.12 1.35
N GLY A 36 -7.94 -7.29 1.89
CA GLY A 36 -7.06 -8.45 1.68
C GLY A 36 -5.68 -8.15 1.10
N ASP A 37 -5.36 -6.88 0.87
CA ASP A 37 -4.02 -6.42 0.43
C ASP A 37 -2.93 -6.52 1.52
N ASP A 38 -3.26 -6.97 2.73
CA ASP A 38 -2.38 -7.22 3.88
C ASP A 38 -1.94 -8.69 4.02
N SER A 39 -2.29 -9.53 3.04
CA SER A 39 -2.02 -10.98 3.06
C SER A 39 -0.64 -11.40 2.53
N TYR A 40 0.07 -10.51 1.85
CA TYR A 40 1.36 -10.75 1.22
C TYR A 40 2.37 -9.66 1.62
N HIS A 41 3.64 -9.94 1.40
CA HIS A 41 4.72 -9.04 1.74
C HIS A 41 4.80 -7.83 0.83
N THR A 42 4.85 -6.63 1.43
CA THR A 42 4.79 -5.36 0.70
C THR A 42 6.09 -4.58 0.74
N GLU A 43 7.17 -5.17 1.25
CA GLU A 43 8.49 -4.57 1.12
C GLU A 43 8.88 -4.45 -0.34
N LEU A 44 9.36 -3.27 -0.71
CA LEU A 44 9.97 -3.02 -2.01
C LEU A 44 11.44 -3.43 -1.99
N PRO A 45 12.02 -3.77 -3.16
CA PRO A 45 13.45 -4.06 -3.25
C PRO A 45 14.32 -2.91 -2.72
N PRO A 46 15.50 -3.22 -2.16
CA PRO A 46 16.40 -2.21 -1.63
C PRO A 46 16.82 -1.26 -2.75
N LEU A 47 16.71 0.04 -2.49
CA LEU A 47 17.18 1.07 -3.42
C LEU A 47 18.72 0.98 -3.52
N GLU A 48 19.25 0.81 -4.74
CA GLU A 48 20.70 0.90 -4.96
C GLU A 48 21.18 2.31 -4.61
N SER A 49 21.79 2.42 -3.45
CA SER A 49 22.50 3.61 -3.02
C SER A 49 23.94 3.55 -3.55
N PRO A 50 24.48 4.57 -4.24
CA PRO A 50 25.93 4.65 -4.44
C PRO A 50 26.57 4.81 -3.06
N ALA A 51 27.26 3.77 -2.63
CA ALA A 51 28.20 3.77 -1.51
C ALA A 51 29.60 3.50 -2.10
N PRO A 52 30.67 4.06 -1.51
CA PRO A 52 32.05 3.84 -1.97
C PRO A 52 32.34 2.33 -2.03
N PRO A 53 33.32 1.88 -2.85
CA PRO A 53 33.45 0.48 -3.25
C PRO A 53 33.50 -0.41 -2.01
N ARG A 54 32.36 -1.06 -1.71
CA ARG A 54 32.33 -2.15 -0.76
C ARG A 54 32.93 -3.34 -1.47
N SER A 55 33.83 -4.03 -0.79
CA SER A 55 34.33 -5.34 -1.20
C SER A 55 33.15 -6.21 -1.65
N ALA A 56 33.33 -7.05 -2.66
CA ALA A 56 32.29 -7.88 -3.29
C ALA A 56 31.49 -8.82 -2.35
N LEU A 57 31.75 -8.76 -1.04
CA LEU A 57 31.12 -9.50 0.04
C LEU A 57 29.94 -8.77 0.72
N ASP A 58 29.73 -7.47 0.51
CA ASP A 58 28.62 -6.70 1.14
C ASP A 58 27.52 -6.34 0.12
N LYS A 59 26.90 -7.35 -0.51
CA LYS A 59 25.64 -7.15 -1.23
C LYS A 59 24.48 -7.11 -0.22
N PRO A 60 23.44 -6.27 -0.40
CA PRO A 60 22.28 -6.26 0.51
C PRO A 60 21.70 -7.67 0.65
N SER A 61 21.42 -8.13 1.87
CA SER A 61 20.81 -9.45 2.12
C SER A 61 19.50 -9.63 1.37
N GLU A 62 18.74 -8.54 1.21
CA GLU A 62 17.51 -8.44 0.42
C GLU A 62 17.70 -8.73 -1.07
N SER A 63 18.91 -8.51 -1.59
CA SER A 63 19.27 -8.84 -2.97
C SER A 63 19.66 -10.29 -3.17
N GLY A 64 19.76 -11.05 -2.08
CA GLY A 64 20.12 -12.46 -2.07
C GLY A 64 18.90 -13.37 -2.16
N ILE A 65 18.91 -14.33 -3.07
CA ILE A 65 17.89 -15.39 -3.13
C ILE A 65 18.49 -16.66 -2.51
N PRO A 66 17.80 -17.31 -1.55
CA PRO A 66 18.26 -18.55 -0.96
C PRO A 66 18.55 -19.62 -2.02
N ALA A 67 19.59 -20.39 -1.74
CA ALA A 67 20.18 -21.38 -2.62
C ALA A 67 19.19 -22.33 -3.27
N SER A 68 18.36 -22.96 -2.45
CA SER A 68 17.41 -23.98 -2.88
C SER A 68 16.26 -23.37 -3.68
N LEU A 69 15.81 -22.17 -3.29
CA LEU A 69 14.74 -21.46 -4.01
C LEU A 69 15.19 -20.98 -5.38
N LEU A 70 16.38 -20.38 -5.49
CA LEU A 70 16.92 -19.96 -6.79
C LEU A 70 17.07 -21.14 -7.75
N ALA A 71 17.51 -22.29 -7.25
CA ALA A 71 17.60 -23.52 -8.02
C ALA A 71 16.21 -24.02 -8.45
N ALA A 72 15.22 -24.00 -7.55
CA ALA A 72 13.84 -24.37 -7.83
C ALA A 72 13.21 -23.50 -8.93
N TYR A 73 13.33 -22.18 -8.84
CA TYR A 73 12.79 -21.26 -9.86
C TYR A 73 13.42 -21.48 -11.23
N LYS A 74 14.76 -21.60 -11.30
CA LYS A 74 15.46 -21.85 -12.56
C LYS A 74 15.08 -23.20 -13.17
N LYS A 75 14.96 -24.25 -12.35
CA LYS A 75 14.52 -25.58 -12.80
C LYS A 75 13.09 -25.55 -13.31
N ALA A 76 12.18 -24.89 -12.60
CA ALA A 76 10.78 -24.75 -12.99
C ALA A 76 10.63 -24.07 -14.35
N VAL A 77 11.31 -22.94 -14.56
CA VAL A 77 11.31 -22.24 -15.84
C VAL A 77 11.97 -23.05 -16.94
N SER A 78 13.08 -23.74 -16.67
CA SER A 78 13.69 -24.62 -17.65
C SER A 78 12.74 -25.74 -18.08
N SER A 79 11.94 -26.28 -17.15
CA SER A 79 10.95 -27.33 -17.45
C SER A 79 9.81 -26.78 -18.29
N ILE A 80 9.23 -25.64 -17.90
CA ILE A 80 8.10 -25.05 -18.63
C ILE A 80 8.52 -24.53 -20.00
N ASN A 81 9.65 -23.85 -20.14
CA ASN A 81 10.10 -23.36 -21.45
C ASN A 81 10.49 -24.50 -22.41
N ALA A 82 10.79 -25.71 -21.90
CA ALA A 82 10.98 -26.89 -22.74
C ALA A 82 9.64 -27.42 -23.29
N SER A 83 8.53 -27.29 -22.55
CA SER A 83 7.21 -27.75 -22.97
C SER A 83 6.37 -26.67 -23.67
N ASP A 84 6.53 -25.41 -23.29
CA ASP A 84 5.80 -24.23 -23.76
C ASP A 84 6.76 -23.02 -23.86
N PRO A 85 7.60 -22.97 -24.90
CA PRO A 85 8.53 -21.87 -25.11
C PRO A 85 7.81 -20.55 -25.46
N ALA A 86 6.57 -20.61 -25.97
CA ALA A 86 5.80 -19.43 -26.37
C ALA A 86 5.36 -18.60 -25.16
N CYS A 87 5.22 -19.22 -23.99
CA CYS A 87 4.93 -18.51 -22.75
C CYS A 87 6.00 -17.47 -22.38
N GLY A 88 7.28 -17.73 -22.68
CA GLY A 88 8.37 -16.79 -22.42
C GLY A 88 8.64 -16.51 -20.93
N LEU A 89 8.31 -17.45 -20.04
CA LEU A 89 8.50 -17.28 -18.60
C LEU A 89 9.99 -17.12 -18.24
N ARG A 90 10.25 -16.22 -17.29
CA ARG A 90 11.58 -15.94 -16.73
C ARG A 90 11.63 -16.28 -15.25
N TRP A 91 12.76 -16.83 -14.78
CA TRP A 91 12.87 -17.32 -13.39
C TRP A 91 12.80 -16.18 -12.37
N GLU A 92 13.17 -14.96 -12.78
CA GLU A 92 13.06 -13.75 -12.00
C GLU A 92 11.60 -13.47 -11.61
N LEU A 93 10.62 -13.82 -12.44
CA LEU A 93 9.20 -13.63 -12.12
C LEU A 93 8.75 -14.57 -11.00
N LEU A 94 9.16 -15.84 -11.06
CA LEU A 94 8.89 -16.79 -9.97
C LEU A 94 9.57 -16.34 -8.67
N ALA A 95 10.80 -15.82 -8.76
CA ALA A 95 11.51 -15.29 -7.61
C ALA A 95 10.80 -14.06 -7.02
N ALA A 96 10.28 -13.15 -7.85
CA ALA A 96 9.52 -11.99 -7.40
C ALA A 96 8.23 -12.41 -6.69
N ILE A 97 7.46 -13.33 -7.26
CA ILE A 97 6.25 -13.87 -6.62
C ILE A 97 6.61 -14.56 -5.31
N GLY A 98 7.61 -15.44 -5.26
CA GLY A 98 8.01 -16.10 -4.02
C GLY A 98 8.54 -15.16 -2.93
N LYS A 99 9.13 -14.01 -3.30
CA LYS A 99 9.50 -12.95 -2.37
C LYS A 99 8.27 -12.31 -1.73
N VAL A 100 7.29 -11.93 -2.56
CA VAL A 100 6.04 -11.29 -2.14
C VAL A 100 5.15 -12.25 -1.35
N GLU A 101 5.03 -13.50 -1.78
CA GLU A 101 4.11 -14.46 -1.18
C GLU A 101 4.59 -15.02 0.17
N SER A 102 5.91 -15.23 0.33
CA SER A 102 6.42 -15.91 1.53
C SER A 102 7.76 -15.44 2.07
N GLY A 103 8.31 -14.36 1.51
CA GLY A 103 9.64 -13.90 1.87
C GLY A 103 10.70 -14.90 1.46
N GLN A 104 10.56 -15.53 0.29
CA GLN A 104 11.41 -16.64 -0.14
C GLN A 104 11.38 -17.82 0.83
N ALA A 105 10.19 -18.30 1.19
CA ALA A 105 10.00 -19.37 2.16
C ALA A 105 10.64 -19.08 3.53
N ARG A 106 10.34 -17.91 4.13
CA ARG A 106 10.95 -17.42 5.37
C ARG A 106 12.48 -17.28 5.28
N GLY A 107 12.98 -16.67 4.20
CA GLY A 107 14.41 -16.51 3.97
C GLY A 107 15.14 -17.81 3.64
N GLY A 108 14.44 -18.80 3.09
CA GLY A 108 14.97 -20.11 2.72
C GLY A 108 14.99 -21.11 3.85
N ALA A 109 14.01 -21.06 4.75
CA ALA A 109 13.87 -22.04 5.83
C ALA A 109 13.31 -23.38 5.28
N VAL A 110 14.13 -24.05 4.47
CA VAL A 110 13.84 -25.34 3.83
C VAL A 110 14.88 -26.39 4.23
N ASP A 111 14.52 -27.66 4.13
CA ASP A 111 15.46 -28.77 4.24
C ASP A 111 16.24 -28.99 2.93
N LYS A 112 17.08 -30.03 2.92
CA LYS A 112 17.93 -30.39 1.78
C LYS A 112 17.16 -30.78 0.51
N ASP A 113 15.89 -31.19 0.64
CA ASP A 113 15.04 -31.62 -0.47
C ASP A 113 14.13 -30.48 -0.95
N GLY A 114 14.23 -29.30 -0.31
CA GLY A 114 13.47 -28.10 -0.63
C GLY A 114 12.13 -28.01 0.11
N THR A 115 11.87 -28.87 1.09
CA THR A 115 10.63 -28.83 1.86
C THR A 115 10.74 -27.81 2.99
N THR A 116 9.73 -26.95 3.10
CA THR A 116 9.68 -25.93 4.17
C THR A 116 9.73 -26.57 5.56
N LEU A 117 10.61 -26.05 6.43
CA LEU A 117 10.82 -26.60 7.77
C LEU A 117 9.60 -26.46 8.69
N ARG A 118 8.69 -25.55 8.34
CA ARG A 118 7.40 -25.32 9.02
C ARG A 118 6.35 -24.93 7.98
N PRO A 119 5.08 -25.32 8.16
CA PRO A 119 4.00 -24.88 7.30
C PRO A 119 3.96 -23.35 7.15
N ILE A 120 3.80 -22.90 5.91
CA ILE A 120 3.56 -21.51 5.56
C ILE A 120 2.09 -21.40 5.15
N LEU A 121 1.29 -20.82 6.03
CA LEU A 121 -0.16 -20.67 5.84
C LEU A 121 -0.51 -19.18 5.80
N GLY A 122 -1.27 -18.78 4.79
CA GLY A 122 -1.87 -17.46 4.67
C GLY A 122 -3.00 -17.22 5.67
N PRO A 123 -3.68 -16.07 5.62
CA PRO A 123 -4.84 -15.80 6.47
C PRO A 123 -6.02 -16.73 6.12
N VAL A 124 -7.00 -16.80 7.03
CA VAL A 124 -8.21 -17.59 6.82
C VAL A 124 -9.15 -16.85 5.87
N LEU A 125 -9.57 -17.51 4.79
CA LEU A 125 -10.40 -16.94 3.73
C LEU A 125 -11.89 -17.02 4.11
N ASN A 126 -12.28 -16.32 5.18
CA ASN A 126 -13.63 -16.38 5.75
C ASN A 126 -14.56 -15.23 5.31
N GLY A 127 -14.10 -14.30 4.46
CA GLY A 127 -14.88 -13.12 4.04
C GLY A 127 -14.74 -11.89 4.94
N SER A 128 -13.96 -11.96 6.04
CA SER A 128 -13.64 -10.83 6.91
C SER A 128 -12.27 -10.29 6.56
N GLY A 129 -12.24 -9.24 5.73
CA GLY A 129 -10.97 -8.68 5.25
C GLY A 129 -10.29 -9.48 4.13
N PHE A 130 -10.79 -10.67 3.76
CA PHE A 130 -10.24 -11.49 2.67
C PHE A 130 -11.36 -12.10 1.84
N ALA A 131 -11.03 -12.70 0.69
CA ALA A 131 -11.98 -13.54 -0.04
C ALA A 131 -12.61 -14.62 0.86
N ARG A 132 -13.86 -14.99 0.57
CA ARG A 132 -14.56 -16.07 1.30
C ARG A 132 -14.47 -17.37 0.50
N ILE A 133 -13.59 -18.28 0.90
CA ILE A 133 -13.36 -19.58 0.25
C ILE A 133 -13.61 -20.68 1.28
N HIS A 134 -14.67 -21.46 1.07
CA HIS A 134 -14.97 -22.64 1.89
C HIS A 134 -13.92 -23.73 1.68
N ASP A 135 -13.74 -24.58 2.71
CA ASP A 135 -12.85 -25.74 2.66
C ASP A 135 -13.08 -26.57 1.39
N THR A 136 -12.02 -26.78 0.60
CA THR A 136 -12.08 -27.54 -0.66
C THR A 136 -11.36 -28.88 -0.62
N ASP A 137 -10.65 -29.19 0.45
CA ASP A 137 -9.80 -30.39 0.54
C ASP A 137 -9.97 -31.21 1.82
N ARG A 138 -10.97 -30.87 2.64
CA ARG A 138 -11.29 -31.46 3.95
C ARG A 138 -10.23 -31.17 5.02
N GLY A 139 -9.57 -30.01 4.92
CA GLY A 139 -8.48 -29.56 5.78
C GLY A 139 -7.18 -30.33 5.58
N ARG A 140 -6.96 -30.88 4.38
CA ARG A 140 -5.81 -31.76 4.10
C ARG A 140 -4.50 -30.97 4.02
N LEU A 141 -4.52 -29.79 3.40
CA LEU A 141 -3.32 -29.01 3.14
C LEU A 141 -3.08 -27.90 4.18
N ASP A 142 -4.14 -27.36 4.79
CA ASP A 142 -4.05 -26.25 5.74
C ASP A 142 -4.58 -26.54 7.15
N GLY A 143 -5.23 -27.70 7.35
CA GLY A 143 -5.81 -28.13 8.62
C GLY A 143 -7.16 -27.50 8.98
N ASP A 144 -7.73 -26.61 8.17
CA ASP A 144 -9.02 -25.96 8.43
C ASP A 144 -10.13 -26.68 7.65
N ARG A 145 -11.20 -27.07 8.35
CA ARG A 145 -12.33 -27.82 7.76
C ARG A 145 -13.55 -26.94 7.48
N ARG A 146 -13.38 -25.62 7.50
CA ARG A 146 -14.46 -24.63 7.31
C ARG A 146 -14.13 -23.67 6.18
N PHE A 147 -12.91 -23.14 6.15
CA PHE A 147 -12.44 -22.19 5.15
C PHE A 147 -10.99 -22.49 4.78
N ASP A 148 -10.67 -22.37 3.50
CA ASP A 148 -9.32 -22.59 3.01
C ASP A 148 -8.37 -21.45 3.42
N ARG A 149 -7.09 -21.75 3.44
CA ARG A 149 -5.95 -20.83 3.56
C ARG A 149 -4.99 -21.06 2.39
N ALA A 150 -4.31 -20.02 1.94
CA ALA A 150 -3.18 -20.18 1.05
C ALA A 150 -2.05 -21.03 1.70
N VAL A 151 -1.46 -21.97 0.96
CA VAL A 151 -0.47 -22.92 1.47
C VAL A 151 0.88 -22.84 0.73
N GLY A 152 1.95 -23.01 1.49
CA GLY A 152 3.30 -23.16 0.94
C GLY A 152 3.96 -21.85 0.52
N PRO A 153 5.18 -21.92 -0.05
CA PRO A 153 6.01 -20.76 -0.34
C PRO A 153 5.52 -19.93 -1.54
N MET A 154 4.68 -20.51 -2.40
CA MET A 154 4.01 -19.83 -3.52
C MET A 154 2.51 -19.61 -3.25
N GLN A 155 2.09 -19.82 -1.99
CA GLN A 155 0.76 -19.49 -1.44
C GLN A 155 -0.45 -20.03 -2.21
N PHE A 156 -0.41 -21.24 -2.78
CA PHE A 156 -1.58 -21.78 -3.48
C PHE A 156 -2.80 -21.97 -2.59
N ILE A 157 -4.01 -21.65 -3.08
CA ILE A 157 -5.26 -22.09 -2.46
C ILE A 157 -5.42 -23.61 -2.72
N PRO A 158 -5.91 -24.42 -1.76
CA PRO A 158 -6.07 -25.87 -1.92
C PRO A 158 -6.79 -26.31 -3.21
N SER A 159 -7.84 -25.59 -3.60
CA SER A 159 -8.54 -25.83 -4.88
C SER A 159 -7.66 -25.58 -6.10
N THR A 160 -6.83 -24.53 -6.11
CA THR A 160 -5.87 -24.28 -7.19
C THR A 160 -4.76 -25.31 -7.19
N TRP A 161 -4.24 -25.69 -6.00
CA TRP A 161 -3.25 -26.76 -5.88
C TRP A 161 -3.76 -28.09 -6.43
N SER A 162 -5.04 -28.41 -6.23
CA SER A 162 -5.64 -29.64 -6.78
C SER A 162 -5.56 -29.73 -8.31
N ARG A 163 -5.52 -28.58 -8.99
CA ARG A 163 -5.46 -28.46 -10.46
C ARG A 163 -4.04 -28.31 -10.99
N TRP A 164 -3.21 -27.53 -10.31
CA TRP A 164 -1.90 -27.09 -10.81
C TRP A 164 -0.71 -27.73 -10.07
N GLY A 165 -0.96 -28.37 -8.92
CA GLY A 165 0.07 -29.06 -8.16
C GLY A 165 0.76 -30.11 -9.00
N THR A 166 2.09 -30.07 -8.97
CA THR A 166 2.98 -30.89 -9.81
C THR A 166 4.22 -31.28 -9.02
N ASP A 167 4.78 -32.42 -9.38
CA ASP A 167 6.00 -32.96 -8.76
C ASP A 167 7.21 -32.33 -9.48
N GLY A 168 7.85 -31.36 -8.83
CA GLY A 168 8.96 -30.58 -9.38
C GLY A 168 10.34 -31.13 -9.02
N ASN A 169 10.44 -31.93 -7.96
CA ASN A 169 11.69 -32.59 -7.55
C ASN A 169 11.82 -34.03 -8.09
N GLY A 170 10.71 -34.67 -8.50
CA GLY A 170 10.64 -36.02 -9.06
C GLY A 170 10.54 -37.12 -8.00
N ASP A 171 10.08 -36.82 -6.79
CA ASP A 171 10.02 -37.77 -5.67
C ASP A 171 8.72 -38.60 -5.62
N GLY A 172 7.78 -38.33 -6.53
CA GLY A 172 6.49 -39.00 -6.64
C GLY A 172 5.38 -38.35 -5.81
N ASN A 173 5.67 -37.30 -5.02
CA ASN A 173 4.70 -36.54 -4.27
C ASN A 173 4.48 -35.15 -4.88
N ARG A 174 3.31 -34.57 -4.59
CA ARG A 174 2.98 -33.18 -4.96
C ARG A 174 2.71 -32.43 -3.68
N ASP A 175 3.76 -31.83 -3.13
CA ASP A 175 3.73 -31.15 -1.84
C ASP A 175 3.77 -29.62 -2.04
N PRO A 176 2.71 -28.86 -1.68
CA PRO A 176 2.75 -27.41 -1.75
C PRO A 176 3.80 -26.82 -0.81
N GLY A 177 4.24 -27.55 0.21
CA GLY A 177 5.33 -27.19 1.11
C GLY A 177 6.73 -27.36 0.51
N ASN A 178 6.88 -28.01 -0.65
CA ASN A 178 8.16 -28.17 -1.34
C ASN A 178 8.38 -27.07 -2.39
N VAL A 179 9.52 -26.38 -2.34
CA VAL A 179 9.79 -25.23 -3.22
C VAL A 179 9.92 -25.62 -4.69
N HIS A 180 10.35 -26.84 -5.01
CA HIS A 180 10.44 -27.31 -6.40
C HIS A 180 9.06 -27.54 -7.01
N ASP A 181 8.18 -28.20 -6.25
CA ASP A 181 6.79 -28.47 -6.63
C ASP A 181 6.01 -27.17 -6.75
N ALA A 182 6.11 -26.32 -5.73
CA ALA A 182 5.43 -25.02 -5.70
C ALA A 182 5.90 -24.10 -6.85
N ALA A 183 7.21 -24.04 -7.12
CA ALA A 183 7.74 -23.25 -8.23
C ALA A 183 7.28 -23.77 -9.60
N LEU A 184 7.28 -25.09 -9.81
CA LEU A 184 6.84 -25.67 -11.08
C LEU A 184 5.33 -25.53 -11.27
N ALA A 185 4.53 -25.66 -10.20
CA ALA A 185 3.10 -25.39 -10.22
C ALA A 185 2.81 -23.93 -10.58
N ALA A 186 3.54 -22.98 -9.98
CA ALA A 186 3.42 -21.56 -10.29
C ALA A 186 3.80 -21.24 -11.73
N ALA A 187 4.87 -21.86 -12.23
CA ALA A 187 5.29 -21.72 -13.61
C ALA A 187 4.20 -22.20 -14.59
N GLY A 188 3.65 -23.39 -14.38
CA GLY A 188 2.55 -23.91 -15.20
C GLY A 188 1.29 -23.07 -15.12
N TYR A 189 0.97 -22.54 -13.92
CA TYR A 189 -0.17 -21.66 -13.72
C TYR A 189 -0.02 -20.32 -14.46
N LEU A 190 1.16 -19.70 -14.40
CA LEU A 190 1.43 -18.42 -15.08
C LEU A 190 1.41 -18.57 -16.61
N CYS A 191 1.85 -19.73 -17.11
CA CYS A 191 1.81 -20.11 -18.53
C CYS A 191 0.49 -20.74 -18.96
N ALA A 192 -0.55 -20.73 -18.12
CA ALA A 192 -1.82 -21.34 -18.47
C ALA A 192 -2.50 -20.68 -19.68
N GLY A 193 -2.76 -21.48 -20.72
CA GLY A 193 -3.40 -21.03 -21.96
C GLY A 193 -2.41 -20.36 -22.93
N GLU A 194 -2.91 -19.65 -23.92
CA GLU A 194 -2.07 -18.97 -24.93
C GLU A 194 -1.50 -17.63 -24.42
N ARG A 195 -0.91 -17.62 -23.22
CA ARG A 195 -0.33 -16.42 -22.62
C ARG A 195 1.09 -16.19 -23.15
N ASP A 196 1.39 -14.95 -23.51
CA ASP A 196 2.74 -14.50 -23.82
C ASP A 196 3.24 -13.55 -22.71
N LEU A 197 4.09 -14.05 -21.82
CA LEU A 197 4.67 -13.27 -20.73
C LEU A 197 5.83 -12.37 -21.18
N THR A 198 6.22 -12.42 -22.46
CA THR A 198 7.15 -11.45 -23.04
C THR A 198 6.46 -10.12 -23.34
N SER A 199 5.13 -10.12 -23.51
CA SER A 199 4.33 -8.91 -23.68
C SER A 199 3.90 -8.28 -22.34
N LYS A 200 3.84 -6.94 -22.28
CA LYS A 200 3.34 -6.19 -21.10
C LYS A 200 1.94 -6.65 -20.69
N ALA A 201 1.02 -6.73 -21.65
CA ALA A 201 -0.37 -7.13 -21.40
C ALA A 201 -0.47 -8.59 -20.90
N GLY A 202 0.28 -9.51 -21.49
CA GLY A 202 0.29 -10.92 -21.07
C GLY A 202 0.91 -11.12 -19.70
N LEU A 203 2.03 -10.44 -19.41
CA LEU A 203 2.67 -10.43 -18.10
C LEU A 203 1.74 -9.89 -17.01
N HIS A 204 1.16 -8.70 -17.23
CA HIS A 204 0.25 -8.07 -16.27
C HIS A 204 -0.99 -8.94 -16.04
N ARG A 205 -1.60 -9.46 -17.11
CA ARG A 205 -2.76 -10.37 -17.02
C ARG A 205 -2.42 -11.64 -16.24
N SER A 206 -1.21 -12.18 -16.40
CA SER A 206 -0.79 -13.38 -15.70
C SER A 206 -0.59 -13.13 -14.20
N ILE A 207 0.10 -12.04 -13.84
CA ILE A 207 0.31 -11.63 -12.44
C ILE A 207 -1.04 -11.32 -11.77
N LEU A 208 -1.92 -10.58 -12.43
CA LEU A 208 -3.26 -10.26 -11.92
C LEU A 208 -4.17 -11.50 -11.81
N SER A 209 -3.92 -12.54 -12.59
CA SER A 209 -4.62 -13.83 -12.38
C SER A 209 -4.14 -14.54 -11.11
N TYR A 210 -2.87 -14.33 -10.75
CA TYR A 210 -2.30 -14.83 -9.50
C TYR A 210 -2.92 -14.12 -8.28
N ASN A 211 -3.00 -12.79 -8.30
CA ASN A 211 -3.77 -12.01 -7.33
C ASN A 211 -4.29 -10.75 -8.01
N ASN A 212 -5.61 -10.56 -8.01
CA ASN A 212 -6.28 -9.47 -8.74
C ASN A 212 -6.23 -8.15 -7.94
N SER A 213 -5.02 -7.71 -7.61
CA SER A 213 -4.71 -6.46 -6.93
C SER A 213 -3.65 -5.70 -7.74
N GLN A 214 -3.91 -4.42 -7.97
CA GLN A 214 -2.93 -3.55 -8.65
C GLN A 214 -1.70 -3.32 -7.78
N ASP A 215 -1.84 -3.31 -6.45
CA ASP A 215 -0.73 -3.13 -5.52
C ASP A 215 0.19 -4.35 -5.52
N TYR A 216 -0.42 -5.54 -5.56
CA TYR A 216 0.30 -6.79 -5.76
C TYR A 216 1.06 -6.79 -7.11
N LEU A 217 0.39 -6.40 -8.20
CA LEU A 217 1.01 -6.30 -9.52
C LEU A 217 2.26 -5.39 -9.48
N ARG A 218 2.13 -4.18 -8.91
CA ARG A 218 3.25 -3.23 -8.81
C ARG A 218 4.40 -3.79 -7.96
N THR A 219 4.08 -4.40 -6.83
CA THR A 219 5.09 -5.00 -5.93
C THR A 219 5.86 -6.14 -6.61
N VAL A 220 5.16 -7.04 -7.31
CA VAL A 220 5.79 -8.14 -8.05
C VAL A 220 6.64 -7.61 -9.21
N LEU A 221 6.16 -6.63 -9.96
CA LEU A 221 6.93 -6.03 -11.06
C LEU A 221 8.20 -5.33 -10.55
N ALA A 222 8.14 -4.65 -9.39
CA ALA A 222 9.31 -4.02 -8.78
C ALA A 222 10.39 -5.06 -8.43
N TRP A 223 10.03 -6.16 -7.76
CA TRP A 223 10.97 -7.25 -7.45
C TRP A 223 11.46 -7.97 -8.70
N TYR A 224 10.59 -8.14 -9.71
CA TYR A 224 10.96 -8.76 -10.98
C TYR A 224 12.06 -7.97 -11.67
N GLU A 225 11.88 -6.65 -11.84
CA GLU A 225 12.90 -5.78 -12.42
C GLU A 225 14.18 -5.73 -11.59
N PHE A 226 14.06 -5.73 -10.26
CA PHE A 226 15.22 -5.79 -9.38
C PHE A 226 16.05 -7.06 -9.62
N TYR A 227 15.43 -8.24 -9.68
CA TYR A 227 16.15 -9.49 -9.95
C TYR A 227 16.70 -9.57 -11.37
N ARG A 228 16.06 -8.92 -12.35
CA ARG A 228 16.58 -8.82 -13.73
C ARG A 228 17.87 -8.01 -13.83
N LYS A 229 18.01 -6.96 -13.01
CA LYS A 229 19.22 -6.12 -12.96
C LYS A 229 20.41 -6.84 -12.32
N GLY A 230 20.12 -7.82 -11.46
CA GLY A 230 21.11 -8.72 -10.92
C GLY A 230 20.79 -9.13 -9.49
N THR A 231 21.14 -10.37 -9.15
CA THR A 231 21.00 -10.93 -7.81
C THR A 231 22.15 -11.88 -7.53
N HIS A 232 22.22 -12.41 -6.32
CA HIS A 232 23.19 -13.42 -5.96
C HIS A 232 22.54 -14.51 -5.10
N LYS A 233 23.13 -15.70 -5.15
CA LYS A 233 22.74 -16.82 -4.30
C LYS A 233 23.23 -16.56 -2.88
N VAL A 234 22.38 -16.77 -1.88
CA VAL A 234 22.77 -16.81 -0.46
C VAL A 234 22.50 -18.20 0.12
N PRO A 235 23.15 -18.59 1.24
CA PRO A 235 22.79 -19.81 1.95
C PRO A 235 21.30 -19.87 2.31
N ASP A 236 20.76 -21.09 2.38
CA ASP A 236 19.41 -21.30 2.87
C ASP A 236 19.31 -20.88 4.36
N GLY A 237 18.20 -20.24 4.72
CA GLY A 237 17.96 -19.68 6.06
C GLY A 237 18.68 -18.36 6.34
N SER A 238 19.52 -17.86 5.44
CA SER A 238 20.16 -16.54 5.56
C SER A 238 19.54 -15.47 4.66
N GLY A 239 18.46 -15.80 3.94
CA GLY A 239 17.70 -14.82 3.18
C GLY A 239 16.99 -13.84 4.13
N ALA A 240 16.74 -12.62 3.64
CA ALA A 240 16.06 -11.63 4.46
C ALA A 240 14.58 -12.01 4.66
N VAL A 241 14.16 -12.02 5.93
CA VAL A 241 12.80 -12.34 6.35
C VAL A 241 11.99 -11.05 6.42
N PRO A 242 10.87 -10.95 5.68
CA PRO A 242 9.99 -9.79 5.73
C PRO A 242 9.44 -9.47 7.13
N THR A 243 9.20 -8.20 7.36
CA THR A 243 8.62 -7.61 8.57
C THR A 243 7.18 -7.16 8.36
N SER A 244 6.74 -6.96 7.12
CA SER A 244 5.36 -6.65 6.81
C SER A 244 4.46 -7.87 7.13
N PRO A 245 3.15 -7.63 7.33
CA PRO A 245 2.16 -8.69 7.30
C PRO A 245 2.32 -9.53 6.03
N GLY A 246 2.14 -10.85 6.17
CA GLY A 246 2.33 -11.83 5.10
C GLY A 246 2.65 -13.21 5.64
N ALA A 247 2.32 -14.25 4.90
CA ALA A 247 2.70 -15.60 5.27
C ALA A 247 4.22 -15.73 5.23
N GLY A 248 4.84 -16.37 6.22
CA GLY A 248 6.29 -16.53 6.17
C GLY A 248 7.11 -15.45 6.88
N GLY A 249 6.51 -14.29 7.17
CA GLY A 249 7.14 -13.17 7.89
C GLY A 249 7.44 -13.40 9.38
N ALA A 250 8.14 -12.44 9.98
CA ALA A 250 8.52 -12.44 11.40
C ALA A 250 7.30 -12.39 12.34
N ASP A 251 6.23 -11.72 11.93
CA ASP A 251 5.01 -11.53 12.75
C ASP A 251 3.97 -12.65 12.60
N SER A 252 4.21 -13.68 11.76
CA SER A 252 3.24 -14.76 11.51
C SER A 252 3.11 -15.80 12.65
N ALA A 253 3.52 -15.49 13.88
CA ALA A 253 3.22 -16.30 15.06
C ALA A 253 1.76 -16.08 15.48
N GLY A 254 0.89 -17.02 15.09
CA GLY A 254 -0.56 -16.96 15.27
C GLY A 254 -1.05 -16.37 16.61
N LYS A 255 -1.80 -15.28 16.52
CA LYS A 255 -2.70 -14.82 17.58
C LYS A 255 -4.12 -14.66 17.02
N GLY A 256 -4.79 -15.80 16.83
CA GLY A 256 -6.24 -15.82 16.88
C GLY A 256 -6.67 -15.59 18.34
N LYS A 257 -7.05 -14.37 18.71
CA LYS A 257 -7.75 -14.14 19.99
C LYS A 257 -9.18 -14.65 19.85
N GLY A 258 -9.39 -15.89 20.26
CA GLY A 258 -10.72 -16.46 20.45
C GLY A 258 -11.46 -15.73 21.58
N ASN A 259 -12.71 -15.40 21.30
CA ASN A 259 -13.71 -14.97 22.28
C ASN A 259 -13.84 -15.98 23.43
N GLY A 260 -13.89 -15.49 24.67
CA GLY A 260 -14.08 -16.35 25.83
C GLY A 260 -14.34 -15.62 27.16
N LYS A 261 -15.64 -15.39 27.42
CA LYS A 261 -16.31 -15.35 28.73
C LYS A 261 -15.99 -14.20 29.71
N GLY A 262 -17.07 -13.47 30.01
CA GLY A 262 -17.17 -12.61 31.18
C GLY A 262 -17.14 -13.41 32.49
N SER A 263 -16.76 -12.70 33.54
CA SER A 263 -17.07 -13.08 34.91
C SER A 263 -17.55 -11.85 35.66
N HIS A 264 -18.81 -11.91 36.07
CA HIS A 264 -19.32 -11.12 37.18
C HIS A 264 -18.48 -11.41 38.42
N GLY A 265 -18.23 -10.37 39.22
CA GLY A 265 -17.62 -10.46 40.53
C GLY A 265 -18.10 -9.28 41.37
N GLY A 266 -19.31 -9.41 41.91
CA GLY A 266 -19.83 -8.49 42.91
C GLY A 266 -19.05 -8.63 44.22
N GLY A 267 -18.67 -7.49 44.79
CA GLY A 267 -18.10 -7.38 46.13
C GLY A 267 -18.82 -6.26 46.86
N SER A 268 -19.91 -6.60 47.53
CA SER A 268 -20.64 -5.75 48.47
C SER A 268 -19.78 -5.50 49.71
N GLY A 269 -19.51 -4.24 50.01
CA GLY A 269 -18.92 -3.79 51.27
C GLY A 269 -19.83 -2.71 51.86
N SER A 270 -20.61 -3.11 52.85
CA SER A 270 -21.60 -2.31 53.58
C SER A 270 -20.95 -1.46 54.66
N ASP A 271 -21.23 -0.15 54.68
CA ASP A 271 -21.18 0.67 55.88
C ASP A 271 -22.38 1.62 55.95
N LYS A 272 -22.99 1.70 57.13
CA LYS A 272 -24.25 2.40 57.47
C LYS A 272 -24.06 3.93 57.54
N PRO A 273 -25.13 4.74 57.46
CA PRO A 273 -25.05 6.16 57.14
C PRO A 273 -24.88 7.06 58.38
N GLY A 274 -23.91 7.97 58.30
CA GLY A 274 -23.81 9.13 59.17
C GLY A 274 -24.70 10.26 58.65
N LYS A 275 -25.63 10.69 59.49
CA LYS A 275 -26.55 11.80 59.28
C LYS A 275 -25.76 13.11 59.34
N GLY A 276 -25.60 13.78 58.20
CA GLY A 276 -25.01 15.10 58.07
C GLY A 276 -25.96 15.98 57.24
N ASP A 277 -26.64 16.87 57.94
CA ASP A 277 -27.47 17.92 57.37
C ASP A 277 -26.54 18.99 56.77
N GLY A 278 -26.69 19.28 55.48
CA GLY A 278 -25.81 20.18 54.74
C GLY A 278 -26.31 20.38 53.32
N GLY A 279 -27.10 21.43 53.13
CA GLY A 279 -27.69 21.81 51.85
C GLY A 279 -26.64 21.89 50.74
N ASN A 280 -26.86 21.14 49.67
CA ASN A 280 -26.07 21.22 48.46
C ASN A 280 -26.90 21.97 47.41
N ASP A 281 -26.75 23.30 47.39
CA ASP A 281 -27.02 24.07 46.18
C ASP A 281 -26.02 23.61 45.11
N SER A 282 -26.37 22.55 44.39
CA SER A 282 -25.67 22.19 43.16
C SER A 282 -25.84 23.37 42.19
N PRO A 283 -24.79 24.13 41.84
CA PRO A 283 -24.94 25.22 40.89
C PRO A 283 -25.45 24.64 39.58
N ALA A 284 -26.48 25.28 39.01
CA ALA A 284 -27.03 24.89 37.71
C ALA A 284 -25.90 24.68 36.69
N PRO A 285 -25.99 23.67 35.81
CA PRO A 285 -24.96 23.41 34.82
C PRO A 285 -24.70 24.67 33.99
N VAL A 286 -23.51 25.25 34.18
CA VAL A 286 -23.11 26.48 33.48
C VAL A 286 -23.02 26.18 31.99
N THR A 287 -23.88 26.81 31.19
CA THR A 287 -23.88 26.64 29.74
C THR A 287 -22.74 27.45 29.11
N PRO A 288 -22.04 26.90 28.10
CA PRO A 288 -21.01 27.64 27.38
C PRO A 288 -21.67 28.69 26.48
N THR A 289 -21.11 29.90 26.46
CA THR A 289 -21.58 30.99 25.59
C THR A 289 -20.60 31.28 24.45
N ALA A 290 -19.35 30.80 24.54
CA ALA A 290 -18.35 30.95 23.49
C ALA A 290 -17.35 29.78 23.47
N LEU A 291 -16.84 29.48 22.28
CA LEU A 291 -15.64 28.66 22.07
C LEU A 291 -14.50 29.57 21.64
N LYS A 292 -13.38 29.54 22.36
CA LYS A 292 -12.17 30.33 22.04
C LYS A 292 -11.04 29.40 21.57
N PRO A 293 -10.43 29.64 20.40
CA PRO A 293 -9.28 28.85 19.96
C PRO A 293 -8.07 29.08 20.89
N VAL A 294 -7.28 28.04 21.13
CA VAL A 294 -6.07 28.04 21.97
C VAL A 294 -4.93 27.43 21.15
N LEU A 295 -4.29 28.23 20.29
CA LEU A 295 -3.25 27.75 19.37
C LEU A 295 -1.97 28.61 19.46
N PRO A 296 -0.77 27.99 19.46
CA PRO A 296 0.50 28.71 19.48
C PRO A 296 1.06 29.05 18.08
N GLY A 297 0.52 28.51 16.97
CA GLY A 297 1.04 28.73 15.61
C GLY A 297 0.07 28.33 14.48
N GLN A 298 0.51 28.51 13.22
CA GLN A 298 -0.22 28.07 12.02
C GLN A 298 -0.26 26.54 11.97
N LEU A 299 -1.46 25.97 11.80
CA LEU A 299 -1.66 24.53 11.73
C LEU A 299 -1.32 24.03 10.32
N SER A 300 -0.12 23.49 10.12
CA SER A 300 0.33 22.95 8.83
C SER A 300 0.94 21.56 8.96
N ALA A 301 0.79 20.73 7.94
CA ALA A 301 1.44 19.43 7.79
C ALA A 301 1.77 19.17 6.31
N TYR A 302 2.65 18.22 6.01
CA TYR A 302 2.88 17.74 4.65
C TYR A 302 1.87 16.67 4.24
N THR A 303 1.70 16.46 2.93
CA THR A 303 0.92 15.34 2.39
C THR A 303 1.43 14.01 2.94
N GLY A 304 0.50 13.11 3.25
CA GLY A 304 0.80 11.78 3.82
C GLY A 304 1.27 11.80 5.29
N GLU A 305 1.24 12.95 5.98
CA GLU A 305 1.66 13.08 7.37
C GLU A 305 0.52 13.46 8.33
N ASN A 306 0.77 13.34 9.63
CA ASN A 306 -0.15 13.84 10.65
C ASN A 306 0.15 15.30 10.99
N PHE A 307 -0.88 16.04 11.39
CA PHE A 307 -0.68 17.33 12.05
C PHE A 307 -0.07 17.13 13.43
N ASP A 308 1.17 17.58 13.63
CA ASP A 308 1.86 17.55 14.93
C ASP A 308 1.09 18.33 16.00
N ASP A 309 0.54 19.48 15.61
CA ASP A 309 -0.30 20.30 16.46
C ASP A 309 -1.78 19.92 16.37
N ARG A 310 -2.48 20.01 17.50
CA ARG A 310 -3.91 19.70 17.58
C ARG A 310 -4.77 20.94 17.81
N VAL A 311 -5.89 21.00 17.10
CA VAL A 311 -6.91 22.03 17.31
C VAL A 311 -7.42 21.96 18.74
N ARG A 312 -7.22 23.04 19.50
CA ARG A 312 -7.69 23.18 20.87
C ARG A 312 -8.63 24.36 20.99
N VAL A 313 -9.77 24.15 21.64
CA VAL A 313 -10.72 25.21 21.96
C VAL A 313 -11.08 25.18 23.44
N ARG A 314 -11.29 26.35 24.03
CA ARG A 314 -11.75 26.50 25.39
C ARG A 314 -13.21 26.95 25.39
N ALA A 315 -14.08 26.17 26.01
CA ALA A 315 -15.45 26.57 26.27
C ALA A 315 -15.49 27.49 27.48
N VAL A 316 -16.12 28.65 27.33
CA VAL A 316 -16.26 29.65 28.38
C VAL A 316 -17.71 30.10 28.55
N SER A 317 -18.09 30.39 29.79
CA SER A 317 -19.39 31.00 30.12
C SER A 317 -19.39 32.51 29.84
N LYS A 318 -20.53 33.17 30.04
CA LYS A 318 -20.67 34.63 29.87
C LYS A 318 -19.68 35.42 30.74
N ALA A 319 -19.34 34.88 31.91
CA ALA A 319 -18.37 35.46 32.84
C ALA A 319 -16.90 35.12 32.48
N GLY A 320 -16.65 34.46 31.35
CA GLY A 320 -15.32 34.05 30.91
C GLY A 320 -14.74 32.83 31.65
N LYS A 321 -15.51 32.19 32.54
CA LYS A 321 -15.07 31.00 33.29
C LYS A 321 -15.10 29.75 32.42
N ALA A 322 -14.15 28.85 32.62
CA ALA A 322 -14.09 27.56 31.95
C ALA A 322 -15.33 26.69 32.23
N VAL A 323 -15.82 26.00 31.21
CA VAL A 323 -16.98 25.10 31.31
C VAL A 323 -16.56 23.66 31.02
N LYS A 324 -16.70 22.78 32.01
CA LYS A 324 -16.41 21.33 31.93
C LYS A 324 -17.56 20.56 31.28
N GLY A 325 -17.26 19.45 30.60
CA GLY A 325 -18.26 18.49 30.14
C GLY A 325 -19.00 18.91 28.86
N VAL A 326 -18.57 19.97 28.19
CA VAL A 326 -19.16 20.43 26.92
C VAL A 326 -18.70 19.51 25.80
N ARG A 327 -19.66 18.93 25.07
CA ARG A 327 -19.38 18.15 23.85
C ARG A 327 -19.14 19.10 22.68
N VAL A 328 -17.90 19.19 22.22
CA VAL A 328 -17.50 19.99 21.05
C VAL A 328 -17.39 19.08 19.84
N GLN A 329 -18.06 19.43 18.75
CA GLN A 329 -17.90 18.79 17.45
C GLN A 329 -16.96 19.61 16.58
N TYR A 330 -15.93 18.96 16.03
CA TYR A 330 -15.03 19.50 15.04
C TYR A 330 -15.44 19.02 13.65
N THR A 331 -15.41 19.90 12.67
CA THR A 331 -15.76 19.60 11.27
C THR A 331 -14.69 20.18 10.35
N ILE A 332 -14.08 19.33 9.53
CA ILE A 332 -13.14 19.71 8.47
C ILE A 332 -13.94 20.18 7.25
N LYS A 333 -13.60 21.35 6.71
CA LYS A 333 -14.16 21.93 5.49
C LYS A 333 -13.05 22.42 4.57
N GLY A 334 -13.10 21.97 3.32
CA GLY A 334 -12.11 22.22 2.27
C GLY A 334 -12.00 20.99 1.38
N ASP A 335 -11.26 21.13 0.29
CA ASP A 335 -11.10 20.07 -0.71
C ASP A 335 -9.83 19.26 -0.49
N THR A 336 -9.24 19.30 0.70
CA THR A 336 -8.02 18.54 1.03
C THR A 336 -8.31 17.08 1.41
N GLY A 337 -7.22 16.31 1.47
CA GLY A 337 -7.20 14.93 1.95
C GLY A 337 -7.43 14.81 3.46
N ALA A 338 -7.49 15.91 4.20
CA ALA A 338 -7.38 15.88 5.66
C ALA A 338 -8.59 15.22 6.36
N ARG A 339 -8.33 14.35 7.35
CA ARG A 339 -9.35 13.54 8.04
C ARG A 339 -9.04 13.35 9.52
N PHE A 340 -10.10 13.21 10.32
CA PHE A 340 -10.02 12.65 11.67
C PHE A 340 -10.00 11.11 11.61
N PRO A 341 -9.71 10.40 12.73
CA PRO A 341 -9.66 8.94 12.74
C PRO A 341 -10.94 8.30 12.22
N GLY A 342 -10.79 7.20 11.46
CA GLY A 342 -11.89 6.52 10.78
C GLY A 342 -12.35 7.26 9.51
N ASP A 343 -11.43 7.90 8.79
CA ASP A 343 -11.68 8.66 7.54
C ASP A 343 -12.82 9.69 7.65
N SER A 344 -12.98 10.30 8.83
CA SER A 344 -14.12 11.18 9.09
C SER A 344 -13.75 12.65 8.91
N ARG A 345 -14.63 13.41 8.24
CA ARG A 345 -14.59 14.88 8.27
C ARG A 345 -15.12 15.48 9.57
N LYS A 346 -15.57 14.65 10.52
CA LYS A 346 -16.16 15.08 11.80
C LYS A 346 -15.55 14.31 12.96
N ALA A 347 -15.36 15.00 14.08
CA ALA A 347 -14.94 14.38 15.32
C ALA A 347 -15.55 15.10 16.52
N THR A 348 -15.54 14.46 17.69
CA THR A 348 -16.01 15.11 18.92
C THR A 348 -15.00 14.96 20.05
N ALA A 349 -14.88 15.99 20.89
CA ALA A 349 -14.16 15.92 22.16
C ALA A 349 -14.97 16.62 23.26
N THR A 350 -14.78 16.17 24.50
CA THR A 350 -15.45 16.73 25.66
C THR A 350 -14.49 17.63 26.45
N THR A 351 -14.96 18.79 26.90
CA THR A 351 -14.11 19.70 27.66
C THR A 351 -13.73 19.15 29.04
N MET A 352 -12.45 19.27 29.38
CA MET A 352 -11.88 18.93 30.69
C MET A 352 -12.31 19.95 31.77
N PRO A 353 -11.96 19.75 33.07
CA PRO A 353 -12.26 20.71 34.13
C PRO A 353 -11.78 22.15 33.87
N ASN A 354 -10.68 22.31 33.13
CA ASN A 354 -10.17 23.62 32.70
C ASN A 354 -10.92 24.19 31.47
N GLY A 355 -11.97 23.53 30.98
CA GLY A 355 -12.77 23.94 29.83
C GLY A 355 -12.12 23.69 28.47
N LEU A 356 -10.96 23.03 28.42
CA LEU A 356 -10.25 22.74 27.18
C LEU A 356 -10.77 21.46 26.54
N ALA A 357 -11.11 21.53 25.25
CA ALA A 357 -11.34 20.40 24.37
C ALA A 357 -10.26 20.37 23.29
N THR A 358 -9.70 19.19 23.05
CA THR A 358 -8.66 18.95 22.04
C THR A 358 -9.24 18.05 20.97
N ALA A 359 -9.30 18.51 19.73
CA ALA A 359 -9.74 17.71 18.58
C ALA A 359 -8.86 16.46 18.46
N PRO A 360 -9.37 15.30 18.03
CA PRO A 360 -8.55 14.15 17.65
C PRO A 360 -7.42 14.51 16.67
N LEU A 361 -6.42 13.64 16.56
CA LEU A 361 -5.34 13.80 15.60
C LEU A 361 -5.92 13.92 14.19
N ILE A 362 -5.33 14.78 13.35
CA ILE A 362 -5.75 14.97 11.96
C ILE A 362 -4.64 14.37 11.09
N ASP A 363 -5.03 13.46 10.21
CA ASP A 363 -4.23 13.01 9.08
C ASP A 363 -4.39 14.04 7.95
N ALA A 364 -3.29 14.44 7.30
CA ALA A 364 -3.30 15.42 6.22
C ALA A 364 -3.83 14.84 4.89
N GLY A 365 -3.69 13.54 4.68
CA GLY A 365 -3.93 12.86 3.41
C GLY A 365 -3.02 13.35 2.28
N GLU A 366 -3.28 12.86 1.06
CA GLU A 366 -2.41 13.10 -0.11
C GLU A 366 -2.76 14.34 -0.92
N GLN A 367 -3.84 15.05 -0.56
CA GLN A 367 -4.28 16.24 -1.31
C GLN A 367 -3.94 17.51 -0.54
N ALA A 368 -2.91 18.21 -1.04
CA ALA A 368 -2.49 19.52 -0.56
C ALA A 368 -3.58 20.59 -0.71
N GLY A 369 -3.50 21.64 0.11
CA GLY A 369 -4.36 22.80 0.04
C GLY A 369 -4.71 23.39 1.39
N ASN A 370 -5.48 24.48 1.35
CA ASN A 370 -5.98 25.15 2.54
C ASN A 370 -7.36 24.59 2.93
N PHE A 371 -7.57 24.40 4.23
CA PHE A 371 -8.86 24.00 4.77
C PHE A 371 -9.13 24.66 6.12
N THR A 372 -10.33 24.44 6.65
CA THR A 372 -10.75 24.97 7.93
C THR A 372 -11.32 23.88 8.82
N ILE A 373 -11.07 24.00 10.13
CA ILE A 373 -11.71 23.17 11.15
C ILE A 373 -12.67 24.07 11.93
N THR A 374 -13.97 23.81 11.80
CA THR A 374 -15.01 24.46 12.60
C THR A 374 -15.28 23.63 13.85
N ALA A 375 -15.07 24.22 15.02
CA ALA A 375 -15.50 23.66 16.31
C ALA A 375 -16.84 24.28 16.69
N THR A 376 -17.85 23.45 16.97
CA THR A 376 -19.20 23.88 17.35
C THR A 376 -19.69 23.09 18.55
N THR A 377 -20.43 23.73 19.44
CA THR A 377 -21.20 23.04 20.51
C THR A 377 -22.67 23.38 20.36
N LYS A 378 -23.55 22.40 20.60
CA LYS A 378 -24.99 22.59 20.60
C LYS A 378 -25.45 23.10 21.97
N VAL A 379 -26.10 24.26 22.01
CA VAL A 379 -26.71 24.82 23.23
C VAL A 379 -28.08 25.37 22.88
N ALA A 380 -29.06 25.22 23.78
CA ALA A 380 -30.41 25.72 23.54
C ALA A 380 -30.38 27.24 23.29
N GLY A 381 -30.76 27.66 22.06
CA GLY A 381 -30.91 29.06 21.66
C GLY A 381 -29.67 29.73 21.04
N ASN A 382 -28.48 29.12 21.07
CA ASN A 382 -27.29 29.59 20.35
C ASN A 382 -26.26 28.46 20.25
N ASP A 383 -25.61 28.28 19.09
CA ASP A 383 -24.56 27.27 18.90
C ASP A 383 -23.19 27.96 18.79
N PRO A 384 -22.47 28.17 19.91
CA PRO A 384 -21.13 28.73 19.88
C PRO A 384 -20.24 27.95 18.91
N SER A 385 -19.59 28.68 18.00
CA SER A 385 -18.64 28.12 17.05
C SER A 385 -17.41 28.99 16.89
N THR A 386 -16.31 28.36 16.47
CA THR A 386 -15.09 29.03 16.07
C THR A 386 -14.42 28.23 14.96
N THR A 387 -13.67 28.92 14.10
CA THR A 387 -13.01 28.30 12.95
C THR A 387 -11.51 28.51 13.05
N VAL A 388 -10.77 27.44 12.81
CA VAL A 388 -9.31 27.43 12.72
C VAL A 388 -8.93 27.16 11.28
N LYS A 389 -7.98 27.93 10.73
CA LYS A 389 -7.40 27.68 9.41
C LYS A 389 -6.26 26.68 9.52
N ALA A 390 -6.13 25.83 8.53
CA ALA A 390 -5.07 24.84 8.41
C ALA A 390 -4.64 24.68 6.95
N GLU A 391 -3.44 24.16 6.76
CA GLU A 391 -2.84 23.95 5.45
C GLU A 391 -2.19 22.57 5.36
N VAL A 392 -2.46 21.84 4.29
CA VAL A 392 -1.66 20.70 3.87
C VAL A 392 -0.73 21.19 2.76
N LYS A 393 0.57 21.05 2.97
CA LYS A 393 1.59 21.41 1.97
C LYS A 393 1.97 20.17 1.18
N PRO A 394 2.26 20.27 -0.12
CA PRO A 394 2.92 19.18 -0.83
C PRO A 394 4.22 18.84 -0.11
N LYS A 395 4.46 17.56 0.15
CA LYS A 395 5.70 17.10 0.78
C LYS A 395 6.89 17.38 -0.13
N TYR A 396 6.74 17.21 -1.44
CA TYR A 396 7.83 17.41 -2.36
C TYR A 396 7.55 18.57 -3.34
N THR A 397 8.63 19.21 -3.76
CA THR A 397 8.61 20.27 -4.76
C THR A 397 9.55 19.92 -5.90
N PHE A 398 9.07 20.07 -7.12
CA PHE A 398 9.85 19.85 -8.34
C PHE A 398 10.42 21.17 -8.83
N ALA A 399 11.65 21.16 -9.34
CA ALA A 399 12.27 22.29 -10.03
C ALA A 399 12.87 21.80 -11.34
N VAL A 400 12.44 22.37 -12.46
CA VAL A 400 12.98 22.04 -13.79
C VAL A 400 14.19 22.93 -14.04
N ASP A 401 15.35 22.33 -14.27
CA ASP A 401 16.60 22.98 -14.66
C ASP A 401 16.72 22.94 -16.19
N HIS A 402 16.32 24.04 -16.83
CA HIS A 402 16.44 24.29 -18.27
C HIS A 402 16.35 25.80 -18.57
N GLU A 403 17.03 26.26 -19.62
CA GLU A 403 16.93 27.66 -20.07
C GLU A 403 15.84 27.83 -21.14
N GLY A 404 14.75 28.51 -20.78
CA GLY A 404 13.68 28.85 -21.72
C GLY A 404 12.65 27.72 -21.91
N PRO A 405 11.82 27.79 -22.97
CA PRO A 405 10.80 26.77 -23.23
C PRO A 405 11.40 25.48 -23.81
N LEU A 406 11.00 24.33 -23.26
CA LEU A 406 11.40 23.01 -23.77
C LEU A 406 10.78 22.77 -25.15
N LYS A 407 11.65 22.62 -26.15
CA LYS A 407 11.27 22.47 -27.56
C LYS A 407 12.02 21.35 -28.25
N ALA A 408 11.31 20.58 -29.07
CA ALA A 408 11.90 19.58 -29.96
C ALA A 408 11.11 19.52 -31.30
N PRO A 409 11.76 19.30 -32.45
CA PRO A 409 11.06 19.04 -33.71
C PRO A 409 10.27 17.73 -33.66
N VAL A 410 9.36 17.51 -34.62
CA VAL A 410 8.75 16.19 -34.88
C VAL A 410 9.81 15.13 -35.23
N ASP A 411 9.54 13.88 -34.87
CA ASP A 411 10.44 12.73 -35.05
C ASP A 411 11.86 12.93 -34.45
N SER A 412 11.93 13.55 -33.27
CA SER A 412 13.15 13.89 -32.54
C SER A 412 12.99 13.47 -31.06
N GLU A 413 13.84 14.01 -30.20
CA GLU A 413 13.78 13.84 -28.76
C GLU A 413 13.94 15.20 -28.04
N PHE A 414 13.31 15.32 -26.88
CA PHE A 414 13.64 16.39 -25.93
C PHE A 414 14.94 16.02 -25.23
N THR A 415 15.93 16.89 -25.39
CA THR A 415 17.25 16.76 -24.75
C THR A 415 17.45 17.89 -23.75
N ASP A 416 18.43 17.73 -22.86
CA ASP A 416 18.98 18.80 -22.02
C ASP A 416 18.01 19.49 -21.04
N PHE A 417 17.28 18.69 -20.25
CA PHE A 417 16.63 19.21 -19.05
C PHE A 417 16.74 18.23 -17.88
N LYS A 418 16.76 18.78 -16.67
CA LYS A 418 16.76 18.00 -15.43
C LYS A 418 15.60 18.43 -14.57
N VAL A 419 15.11 17.52 -13.73
CA VAL A 419 14.10 17.86 -12.73
C VAL A 419 14.64 17.49 -11.36
N ASP A 420 14.83 18.49 -10.52
CA ASP A 420 15.17 18.29 -9.11
C ASP A 420 13.89 18.10 -8.30
N LEU A 421 13.92 17.21 -7.33
CA LEU A 421 12.92 17.07 -6.27
C LEU A 421 13.55 17.49 -4.94
N LYS A 422 12.83 18.31 -4.19
CA LYS A 422 13.22 18.75 -2.86
C LYS A 422 12.11 18.50 -1.86
N HIS A 423 12.49 18.06 -0.67
CA HIS A 423 11.66 18.17 0.53
C HIS A 423 12.20 19.35 1.33
N GLU A 424 11.35 20.36 1.53
CA GLU A 424 11.75 21.64 2.08
C GLU A 424 12.87 22.34 1.28
N LYS A 425 14.13 22.24 1.75
CA LYS A 425 15.31 22.82 1.11
C LYS A 425 16.34 21.77 0.72
N GLU A 426 16.09 20.51 1.02
CA GLU A 426 17.02 19.42 0.83
C GLU A 426 16.59 18.56 -0.35
N ALA A 427 17.59 17.99 -1.04
CA ALA A 427 17.35 17.06 -2.13
C ALA A 427 16.62 15.81 -1.64
N ALA A 428 15.54 15.43 -2.31
CA ALA A 428 14.73 14.26 -1.98
C ALA A 428 15.01 13.11 -2.95
N GLY A 429 16.09 12.37 -2.70
CA GLY A 429 16.42 11.15 -3.47
C GLY A 429 15.61 9.93 -3.03
N GLY A 430 15.47 8.94 -3.92
CA GLY A 430 14.79 7.68 -3.61
C GLY A 430 13.26 7.75 -3.55
N VAL A 431 12.67 8.90 -3.90
CA VAL A 431 11.21 9.08 -3.99
C VAL A 431 10.74 8.54 -5.34
N PRO A 432 9.75 7.61 -5.37
CA PRO A 432 9.11 7.19 -6.61
C PRO A 432 8.40 8.37 -7.29
N VAL A 433 8.59 8.50 -8.60
CA VAL A 433 7.90 9.49 -9.42
C VAL A 433 7.29 8.79 -10.64
N THR A 434 6.00 9.03 -10.87
CA THR A 434 5.30 8.65 -12.10
C THR A 434 5.35 9.82 -13.09
N ALA A 435 5.73 9.53 -14.33
CA ALA A 435 5.81 10.48 -15.42
C ALA A 435 4.74 10.14 -16.48
N THR A 436 3.77 11.03 -16.68
CA THR A 436 2.65 10.81 -17.62
C THR A 436 2.49 12.00 -18.55
N MET A 437 2.34 11.71 -19.85
CA MET A 437 1.99 12.72 -20.84
C MET A 437 0.49 12.95 -20.78
N VAL A 438 0.06 14.14 -20.39
CA VAL A 438 -1.35 14.50 -20.18
C VAL A 438 -1.78 15.70 -21.02
N ASP A 439 -3.10 15.80 -21.23
CA ASP A 439 -3.75 16.98 -21.77
C ASP A 439 -4.01 18.02 -20.66
N LYS A 440 -4.53 19.18 -21.05
CA LYS A 440 -4.91 20.26 -20.11
C LYS A 440 -5.95 19.87 -19.05
N ASN A 441 -6.65 18.75 -19.23
CA ASN A 441 -7.63 18.23 -18.29
C ASN A 441 -7.04 17.09 -17.42
N GLY A 442 -5.74 16.78 -17.58
CA GLY A 442 -5.06 15.72 -16.86
C GLY A 442 -5.31 14.31 -17.41
N LYS A 443 -5.89 14.18 -18.60
CA LYS A 443 -6.09 12.87 -19.25
C LYS A 443 -4.86 12.50 -20.06
N GLU A 444 -4.46 11.24 -20.03
CA GLU A 444 -3.32 10.74 -20.80
C GLU A 444 -3.47 11.06 -22.30
N ASN A 445 -2.40 11.58 -22.89
CA ASN A 445 -2.32 11.88 -24.30
C ASN A 445 -2.32 10.59 -25.13
N THR A 446 -2.90 10.64 -26.32
CA THR A 446 -2.87 9.52 -27.29
C THR A 446 -1.97 9.82 -28.49
N LYS A 447 -1.38 11.01 -28.52
CA LYS A 447 -0.57 11.59 -29.62
C LYS A 447 0.45 12.56 -29.03
N GLY A 448 1.52 12.83 -29.77
CA GLY A 448 2.59 13.71 -29.33
C GLY A 448 3.68 12.96 -28.58
N PRO A 449 4.44 13.66 -27.71
CA PRO A 449 5.58 13.11 -27.02
C PRO A 449 5.28 11.82 -26.25
N TYR A 450 6.26 10.92 -26.21
CA TYR A 450 6.17 9.62 -25.56
C TYR A 450 7.54 9.19 -25.02
N PHE A 451 7.53 8.30 -24.04
CA PHE A 451 8.71 7.56 -23.61
C PHE A 451 8.76 6.22 -24.33
N THR A 452 9.91 5.55 -24.33
CA THR A 452 9.99 4.15 -24.77
C THR A 452 9.84 3.20 -23.59
N ASP A 453 8.98 2.18 -23.72
CA ASP A 453 8.94 1.08 -22.75
C ASP A 453 10.19 0.18 -22.87
N LEU A 454 10.30 -0.81 -21.97
CA LEU A 454 11.42 -1.77 -21.95
C LEU A 454 11.52 -2.64 -23.21
N PHE A 455 10.57 -2.54 -24.15
CA PHE A 455 10.51 -3.26 -25.41
C PHE A 455 10.64 -2.31 -26.62
N GLY A 456 10.84 -1.01 -26.39
CA GLY A 456 10.97 0.01 -27.43
C GLY A 456 9.64 0.50 -28.01
N ASN A 457 8.49 0.16 -27.41
CA ASN A 457 7.19 0.69 -27.83
C ASN A 457 6.92 2.06 -27.22
N GLU A 458 6.02 2.83 -27.83
CA GLU A 458 5.53 4.08 -27.24
C GLU A 458 4.82 3.83 -25.91
N ASP A 459 5.28 4.51 -24.86
CA ASP A 459 4.63 4.56 -23.54
C ASP A 459 4.40 6.03 -23.17
N ARG A 460 3.12 6.38 -22.97
CA ARG A 460 2.71 7.75 -22.60
C ARG A 460 2.38 7.87 -21.11
N SER A 461 2.44 6.77 -20.38
CA SER A 461 2.37 6.75 -18.91
C SER A 461 3.39 5.76 -18.38
N VAL A 462 4.57 6.28 -18.06
CA VAL A 462 5.58 5.45 -17.42
C VAL A 462 5.34 5.47 -15.92
N THR A 463 4.74 4.38 -15.45
CA THR A 463 4.35 4.18 -14.06
C THR A 463 5.55 3.69 -13.26
N GLU A 464 5.91 4.44 -12.21
CA GLU A 464 6.85 4.14 -11.11
C GLU A 464 8.26 3.55 -11.42
N THR A 465 8.60 3.22 -12.67
CA THR A 465 9.82 2.43 -13.00
C THR A 465 10.90 3.19 -13.77
N THR A 466 10.72 4.48 -14.05
CA THR A 466 11.72 5.31 -14.77
C THR A 466 12.29 6.47 -14.00
N GLY A 467 12.06 6.53 -12.69
CA GLY A 467 12.60 7.64 -11.90
C GLY A 467 12.59 7.37 -10.43
N VAL A 468 13.29 6.34 -9.96
CA VAL A 468 13.86 6.46 -8.62
C VAL A 468 14.85 7.61 -8.71
N LEU A 469 14.50 8.76 -8.16
CA LEU A 469 15.40 9.92 -8.12
C LEU A 469 16.74 9.49 -7.57
N ALA A 470 17.83 9.86 -8.25
CA ALA A 470 19.16 9.64 -7.72
C ALA A 470 19.26 10.29 -6.32
N LYS A 471 20.26 9.90 -5.50
CA LYS A 471 20.45 10.49 -4.16
C LYS A 471 20.49 12.02 -4.13
N ALA A 472 20.84 12.66 -5.24
CA ALA A 472 20.83 14.11 -5.39
C ALA A 472 19.43 14.72 -5.59
N GLY A 473 18.36 13.92 -5.56
CA GLY A 473 17.00 14.36 -5.86
C GLY A 473 16.78 14.67 -7.34
N VAL A 474 17.68 14.26 -8.24
CA VAL A 474 17.58 14.54 -9.67
C VAL A 474 16.85 13.39 -10.37
N LEU A 475 15.84 13.74 -11.16
CA LEU A 475 15.08 12.84 -12.00
C LEU A 475 15.83 12.61 -13.30
N ASP A 476 16.25 11.36 -13.47
CA ASP A 476 16.79 10.84 -14.71
C ASP A 476 15.62 10.31 -15.53
N LEU A 477 14.93 11.22 -16.24
CA LEU A 477 13.84 10.85 -17.12
C LEU A 477 14.40 10.10 -18.34
N PRO A 478 13.78 9.00 -18.78
CA PRO A 478 14.10 8.42 -20.08
C PRO A 478 13.91 9.45 -21.18
N ALA A 479 14.59 9.23 -22.30
CA ALA A 479 14.42 10.06 -23.48
C ALA A 479 12.93 10.19 -23.84
N ILE A 480 12.49 11.44 -23.98
CA ILE A 480 11.15 11.75 -24.44
C ILE A 480 11.23 11.97 -25.94
N HIS A 481 10.68 11.04 -26.69
CA HIS A 481 10.61 11.10 -28.15
C HIS A 481 9.39 11.89 -28.60
N THR A 482 9.47 12.54 -29.75
CA THR A 482 8.35 13.19 -30.42
C THR A 482 7.86 12.35 -31.58
N ASP A 483 6.56 12.37 -31.83
CA ASP A 483 5.96 11.77 -33.02
C ASP A 483 5.74 12.86 -34.10
N GLY A 484 4.95 12.54 -35.13
CA GLY A 484 4.62 13.47 -36.22
C GLY A 484 3.64 14.61 -35.85
N HIS A 485 3.23 14.75 -34.59
CA HIS A 485 2.25 15.76 -34.17
C HIS A 485 2.93 16.97 -33.52
N THR A 486 2.70 18.16 -34.08
CA THR A 486 3.13 19.44 -33.51
C THR A 486 2.15 19.93 -32.44
N GLY A 487 2.65 20.79 -31.54
CA GLY A 487 1.82 21.44 -30.53
C GLY A 487 2.45 21.46 -29.15
N THR A 488 1.64 21.88 -28.17
CA THR A 488 2.03 21.96 -26.76
C THR A 488 1.42 20.78 -26.01
N PHE A 489 2.27 20.07 -25.28
CA PHE A 489 1.95 18.89 -24.48
C PHE A 489 2.41 19.09 -23.04
N ILE A 490 1.83 18.35 -22.10
CA ILE A 490 2.19 18.45 -20.68
C ILE A 490 2.77 17.11 -20.23
N LEU A 491 3.98 17.15 -19.67
CA LEU A 491 4.52 16.07 -18.86
C LEU A 491 4.13 16.33 -17.41
N ARG A 492 3.28 15.48 -16.84
CA ARG A 492 2.94 15.48 -15.42
C ARG A 492 3.82 14.51 -14.66
N LEU A 493 4.51 15.02 -13.66
CA LEU A 493 5.24 14.26 -12.66
C LEU A 493 4.38 14.17 -11.40
N THR A 494 4.29 12.98 -10.81
CA THR A 494 3.50 12.73 -9.60
C THR A 494 4.27 11.81 -8.66
N THR A 495 4.43 12.18 -7.40
CA THR A 495 4.90 11.29 -6.34
C THR A 495 3.74 10.55 -5.67
N ASP A 496 4.04 9.48 -4.93
CA ASP A 496 3.02 8.68 -4.23
C ASP A 496 2.19 9.48 -3.22
N ASP A 497 2.79 10.51 -2.61
CA ASP A 497 2.10 11.42 -1.68
C ASP A 497 1.23 12.48 -2.39
N GLY A 498 1.08 12.37 -3.71
CA GLY A 498 0.25 13.29 -4.51
C GLY A 498 0.92 14.62 -4.85
N SER A 499 2.21 14.83 -4.54
CA SER A 499 2.93 16.02 -5.01
C SER A 499 3.10 15.96 -6.52
N THR A 500 2.70 17.02 -7.23
CA THR A 500 2.68 17.04 -8.70
C THR A 500 3.48 18.20 -9.31
N SER A 501 3.99 18.01 -10.52
CA SER A 501 4.55 19.08 -11.37
C SER A 501 4.16 18.89 -12.82
N ASP A 502 3.70 19.96 -13.46
CA ASP A 502 3.36 19.98 -14.88
C ASP A 502 4.45 20.73 -15.64
N ILE A 503 5.08 20.04 -16.60
CA ILE A 503 6.15 20.55 -17.44
C ILE A 503 5.62 20.68 -18.86
N GLU A 504 5.68 21.90 -19.41
CA GLU A 504 5.23 22.16 -20.78
C GLU A 504 6.31 21.73 -21.78
N LEU A 505 5.90 20.94 -22.77
CA LEU A 505 6.73 20.43 -23.86
C LEU A 505 6.16 20.92 -25.19
N THR A 506 6.96 21.61 -25.99
CA THR A 506 6.51 22.12 -27.30
C THR A 506 7.17 21.34 -28.45
N VAL A 507 6.35 20.66 -29.25
CA VAL A 507 6.79 19.99 -30.48
C VAL A 507 6.64 20.93 -31.67
N THR A 508 7.73 21.20 -32.38
CA THR A 508 7.77 22.11 -33.53
C THR A 508 7.83 21.35 -34.85
N GLU A 509 7.54 22.05 -35.95
CA GLU A 509 7.89 21.55 -37.28
C GLU A 509 9.43 21.42 -37.41
N LYS A 510 9.87 20.61 -38.39
CA LYS A 510 11.29 20.37 -38.70
C LYS A 510 11.96 21.60 -39.32
#